data_AF-A0A0S8KJ43-F1
#
_entry.id   AF-A0A0S8KJ43-F1
#
_cell.length_a   1.000
_cell.length_b   1.000
_cell.length_c   1.000
_cell.angle_alpha   90.00
_cell.angle_beta   90.00
_cell.angle_gamma   90.00
#
_symmetry.space_group_name_H-M   'P 1'
#
loop_
_entity.id
_entity.type
_entity.pdbx_description
1 polymer ?
#
loop_
_entity_poly.entity_id
_entity_poly.type
_entity_poly.pdbx_seq_one_letter_code
_entity_poly.pdbx_strand_id
1 'polypeptide(L)'
;MLIRELDDDSLLLLQATPRKWLEDGKKIEVENAPTYFGRISFSVDSKAFSGKLHASIETPRRRSPGQLIVRFRHPLSKPMQSVTVNGENWTDFNTQKEWVVIEKPLLRRYTITVQY
;
A
#
# COMPACT_ATOMS: atom_id res chain seq x y z
N MET A 1 10.41 3.10 7.85
CA MET A 1 9.12 3.31 8.53
C MET A 1 8.01 2.70 7.70
N LEU A 2 7.13 1.91 8.32
CA LEU A 2 6.04 1.18 7.64
C LEU A 2 4.70 1.90 7.67
N ILE A 3 4.45 2.73 8.68
CA ILE A 3 3.22 3.50 8.84
C ILE A 3 3.62 4.94 9.15
N ARG A 4 3.01 5.91 8.45
CA ARG A 4 3.17 7.33 8.72
C ARG A 4 1.81 8.03 8.67
N GLU A 5 1.52 8.81 9.70
CA GLU A 5 0.46 9.80 9.69
C GLU A 5 1.02 11.13 9.19
N LEU A 6 0.35 11.74 8.21
CA LEU A 6 0.71 13.03 7.65
C LEU A 6 -0.17 14.13 8.25
N ASP A 7 0.33 15.36 8.25
CA ASP A 7 -0.38 16.52 8.80
C ASP A 7 -1.61 16.93 7.95
N ASP A 8 -1.74 16.39 6.74
CA ASP A 8 -2.84 16.62 5.80
C ASP A 8 -3.95 15.56 5.87
N ASP A 9 -4.08 14.88 7.01
CA ASP A 9 -5.05 13.81 7.26
C ASP A 9 -4.83 12.54 6.41
N SER A 10 -3.64 12.38 5.82
CA SER A 10 -3.29 11.19 5.06
C SER A 10 -2.63 10.11 5.92
N LEU A 11 -2.90 8.85 5.58
CA LEU A 11 -2.22 7.69 6.11
C LEU A 11 -1.33 7.08 5.02
N LEU A 12 -0.01 7.12 5.22
CA LEU A 12 0.98 6.58 4.31
C LEU A 12 1.54 5.26 4.82
N LEU A 13 1.32 4.19 4.06
CA LEU A 13 1.87 2.86 4.31
C LEU A 13 3.11 2.60 3.47
N LEU A 14 4.02 1.80 4.02
CA LEU A 14 5.24 1.30 3.37
C LEU A 14 6.22 2.39 2.91
N GLN A 15 6.16 3.59 3.48
CA GLN A 15 6.92 4.78 3.04
C GLN A 15 8.40 4.49 2.75
N ALA A 16 9.05 3.76 3.67
CA ALA A 16 10.47 3.46 3.60
C ALA A 16 10.74 1.96 3.81
N THR A 17 9.88 1.11 3.24
CA THR A 17 10.12 -0.33 3.21
C THR A 17 11.42 -0.64 2.44
N PRO A 18 12.35 -1.42 3.00
CA PRO A 18 13.54 -1.87 2.27
C PRO A 18 13.13 -2.71 1.06
N ARG A 19 13.72 -2.45 -0.12
CA ARG A 19 13.46 -3.24 -1.35
C ARG A 19 13.70 -4.73 -1.15
N LYS A 20 14.70 -5.10 -0.34
CA LYS A 20 15.00 -6.50 0.03
C LYS A 20 13.85 -7.23 0.73
N TRP A 21 12.93 -6.51 1.37
CA TRP A 21 11.75 -7.13 2.01
C TRP A 21 10.65 -7.47 1.01
N LEU A 22 10.73 -6.91 -0.19
CA LEU A 22 9.79 -7.14 -1.29
C LEU A 22 10.39 -8.06 -2.35
N GLU A 23 11.53 -8.73 -2.09
CA GLU A 23 12.05 -9.78 -2.99
C GLU A 23 11.00 -10.88 -3.18
N ASP A 24 11.10 -11.59 -4.29
CA ASP A 24 10.11 -12.59 -4.68
C ASP A 24 9.87 -13.63 -3.56
N GLY A 25 8.60 -13.98 -3.33
CA GLY A 25 8.18 -14.93 -2.30
C GLY A 25 8.15 -14.36 -0.88
N LYS A 26 8.61 -13.11 -0.65
CA LYS A 26 8.55 -12.50 0.68
C LYS A 26 7.18 -11.91 0.99
N LYS A 27 6.86 -11.89 2.28
CA LYS A 27 5.64 -11.32 2.84
C LYS A 27 5.98 -10.30 3.93
N ILE A 28 5.30 -9.17 3.92
CA ILE A 28 5.24 -8.22 5.03
C ILE A 28 3.85 -8.35 5.64
N GLU A 29 3.77 -8.40 6.97
CA GLU A 29 2.51 -8.47 7.70
C GLU A 29 2.59 -7.55 8.91
N VAL A 30 1.59 -6.69 9.03
CA VAL A 30 1.40 -5.78 10.16
C VAL A 30 -0.01 -5.98 10.66
N GLU A 31 -0.14 -6.38 11.92
CA GLU A 31 -1.42 -6.64 12.54
C GLU A 31 -1.70 -5.62 13.63
N ASN A 32 -2.90 -5.05 13.58
CA ASN A 32 -3.48 -4.30 14.68
C ASN A 32 -2.61 -3.13 15.19
N ALA A 33 -1.87 -2.48 14.28
CA ALA A 33 -0.98 -1.37 14.61
C ALA A 33 -1.80 -0.13 15.01
N PRO A 34 -1.46 0.53 16.13
CA PRO A 34 -2.16 1.74 16.56
C PRO A 34 -1.82 2.92 15.64
N THR A 35 -2.84 3.69 15.27
CA THR A 35 -2.71 4.96 14.54
C THR A 35 -3.72 5.99 15.08
N TYR A 36 -3.53 7.26 14.74
CA TYR A 36 -4.48 8.35 14.87
C TYR A 36 -5.83 8.05 14.19
N PHE A 37 -5.88 7.18 13.20
CA PHE A 37 -7.13 6.80 12.52
C PHE A 37 -7.84 5.62 13.21
N GLY A 38 -7.16 4.97 14.16
CA GLY A 38 -7.56 3.72 14.78
C GLY A 38 -6.57 2.60 14.47
N ARG A 39 -6.93 1.35 14.81
CA ARG A 39 -6.08 0.20 14.54
C ARG A 39 -6.12 -0.17 13.07
N ILE A 40 -4.96 -0.41 12.46
CA ILE A 40 -4.81 -0.83 11.07
C ILE A 40 -4.10 -2.18 10.98
N SER A 41 -4.50 -3.00 10.01
CA SER A 41 -3.79 -4.23 9.65
C SER A 41 -3.54 -4.22 8.14
N PHE A 42 -2.40 -4.71 7.69
CA PHE A 42 -2.15 -4.92 6.28
C PHE A 42 -1.09 -5.99 6.03
N SER A 43 -1.14 -6.58 4.84
CA SER A 43 -0.12 -7.48 4.32
C SER A 43 0.34 -7.02 2.94
N VAL A 44 1.56 -7.43 2.58
CA VAL A 44 2.08 -7.34 1.21
C VAL A 44 2.71 -8.66 0.84
N ASP A 45 2.18 -9.31 -0.20
CA ASP A 45 2.72 -10.51 -0.80
C ASP A 45 3.52 -10.14 -2.05
N SER A 46 4.81 -10.48 -2.07
CA SER A 46 5.66 -10.23 -3.21
C SER A 46 5.68 -11.41 -4.17
N LYS A 47 5.23 -11.15 -5.40
CA LYS A 47 5.42 -12.02 -6.57
C LYS A 47 6.28 -11.29 -7.60
N ALA A 48 7.36 -10.66 -7.14
CA ALA A 48 8.24 -9.81 -7.94
C ALA A 48 8.84 -10.51 -9.17
N PHE A 49 9.05 -11.84 -9.12
CA PHE A 49 9.48 -12.61 -10.29
C PHE A 49 8.44 -12.55 -11.42
N SER A 50 7.16 -12.62 -11.07
CA SER A 50 6.04 -12.42 -12.01
C SER A 50 5.68 -10.95 -12.27
N GLY A 51 6.48 -10.01 -11.74
CA GLY A 51 6.26 -8.57 -11.89
C GLY A 51 5.07 -8.04 -11.09
N LYS A 52 4.70 -8.66 -9.96
CA LYS A 52 3.51 -8.26 -9.18
C LYS A 52 3.80 -8.08 -7.70
N LEU A 53 3.23 -7.03 -7.11
CA LEU A 53 3.09 -6.87 -5.67
C LEU A 53 1.60 -6.78 -5.33
N HIS A 54 1.17 -7.53 -4.32
CA HIS A 54 -0.22 -7.56 -3.87
C HIS A 54 -0.29 -7.11 -2.42
N ALA A 55 -1.16 -6.16 -2.09
CA ALA A 55 -1.42 -5.75 -0.72
C ALA A 55 -2.90 -5.94 -0.35
N SER A 56 -3.13 -6.34 0.90
CA SER A 56 -4.46 -6.33 1.52
C SER A 56 -4.40 -5.41 2.73
N ILE A 57 -5.31 -4.45 2.81
CA ILE A 57 -5.32 -3.42 3.84
C ILE A 57 -6.70 -3.41 4.49
N GLU A 58 -6.74 -3.57 5.81
CA GLU A 58 -7.93 -3.36 6.61
C GLU A 58 -7.91 -1.94 7.15
N THR A 59 -8.86 -1.12 6.73
CA THR A 59 -8.84 0.31 7.07
C THR A 59 -9.18 0.55 8.55
N PRO A 60 -8.66 1.64 9.13
CA PRO A 60 -8.96 2.00 10.51
C PRO A 60 -10.46 2.20 10.74
N ARG A 61 -10.98 1.66 11.85
CA ARG A 61 -12.42 1.72 12.17
C ARG A 61 -12.87 3.01 12.86
N ARG A 62 -11.95 3.74 13.52
CA ARG A 62 -12.31 4.88 14.37
C ARG A 62 -12.54 6.14 13.54
N ARG A 63 -11.66 6.40 12.58
CA ARG A 63 -11.74 7.54 11.65
C ARG A 63 -11.11 7.10 10.33
N SER A 64 -11.81 7.29 9.22
CA SER A 64 -11.18 7.14 7.91
C SER A 64 -10.21 8.30 7.66
N PRO A 65 -8.99 8.04 7.14
CA PRO A 65 -8.11 9.10 6.70
C PRO A 65 -8.71 9.85 5.50
N GLY A 66 -8.27 11.08 5.27
CA GLY A 66 -8.60 11.83 4.06
C GLY A 66 -8.06 11.15 2.80
N GLN A 67 -6.85 10.59 2.91
CA GLN A 67 -6.17 9.85 1.85
C GLN A 67 -5.44 8.62 2.42
N LEU A 68 -5.53 7.48 1.73
CA LEU A 68 -4.67 6.32 1.98
C LEU A 68 -3.63 6.25 0.85
N ILE A 69 -2.36 6.45 1.20
CA ILE A 69 -1.24 6.32 0.28
C ILE A 69 -0.51 5.02 0.60
N VAL A 70 -0.19 4.23 -0.43
CA VAL A 70 0.56 2.99 -0.26
C VAL A 70 1.73 2.98 -1.22
N ARG A 71 2.94 2.83 -0.70
CA ARG A 71 4.15 2.82 -1.51
C ARG A 71 4.60 1.40 -1.86
N PHE A 72 4.79 1.10 -3.14
CA PHE A 72 5.21 -0.22 -3.61
C PHE A 72 6.56 -0.16 -4.33
N ARG A 73 7.61 -0.58 -3.63
CA ARG A 73 9.01 -0.46 -4.09
C ARG A 73 9.51 -1.77 -4.69
N HIS A 74 9.31 -2.00 -5.99
CA HIS A 74 9.81 -3.23 -6.65
C HIS A 74 11.29 -3.48 -6.33
N PRO A 75 11.73 -4.72 -6.03
CA PRO A 75 13.11 -5.00 -5.60
C PRO A 75 14.19 -4.44 -6.52
N LEU A 76 13.94 -4.53 -7.84
CA LEU A 76 14.82 -4.07 -8.91
C LEU A 76 14.51 -2.65 -9.40
N SER A 77 13.70 -1.87 -8.68
CA SER A 77 13.27 -0.51 -9.08
C SER A 77 12.58 -0.44 -10.45
N LYS A 78 11.86 -1.50 -10.85
CA LYS A 78 11.03 -1.47 -12.06
C LYS A 78 9.89 -0.45 -11.86
N PRO A 79 9.53 0.33 -12.90
CA PRO A 79 8.41 1.26 -12.83
C PRO A 79 7.09 0.51 -12.80
N MET A 80 6.08 1.09 -12.14
CA MET A 80 4.71 0.56 -12.19
C MET A 80 4.15 0.70 -13.62
N GLN A 81 3.57 -0.36 -14.15
CA GLN A 81 2.90 -0.36 -15.44
C GLN A 81 1.38 -0.20 -15.31
N SER A 82 0.78 -0.87 -14.32
CA SER A 82 -0.65 -0.79 -14.05
C SER A 82 -0.95 -1.08 -12.58
N VAL A 83 -2.10 -0.59 -12.12
CA VAL A 83 -2.59 -0.80 -10.76
C VAL A 83 -4.05 -1.20 -10.82
N THR A 84 -4.43 -2.18 -10.00
CA THR A 84 -5.83 -2.43 -9.69
C THR A 84 -6.11 -2.26 -8.22
N VAL A 85 -7.28 -1.69 -7.91
CA VAL A 85 -7.80 -1.55 -6.55
C VAL A 85 -9.13 -2.29 -6.50
N ASN A 86 -9.25 -3.26 -5.60
CA ASN A 86 -10.42 -4.15 -5.49
C ASN A 86 -10.80 -4.85 -6.81
N GLY A 87 -9.81 -5.11 -7.66
CA GLY A 87 -10.00 -5.75 -8.97
C GLY A 87 -10.31 -4.79 -10.12
N GLU A 88 -10.58 -3.52 -9.84
CA GLU A 88 -10.85 -2.50 -10.86
C GLU A 88 -9.59 -1.74 -11.25
N ASN A 89 -9.50 -1.30 -12.51
CA ASN A 89 -8.38 -0.51 -13.00
C ASN A 89 -8.29 0.82 -12.23
N TRP A 90 -7.07 1.20 -11.82
CA TRP A 90 -6.83 2.36 -10.99
C TRP A 90 -5.81 3.29 -11.63
N THR A 91 -6.12 4.59 -11.69
CA THR A 91 -5.29 5.59 -12.39
C THR A 91 -4.60 6.55 -11.45
N ASP A 92 -5.01 6.61 -10.17
CA ASP A 92 -4.38 7.49 -9.18
C ASP A 92 -3.16 6.81 -8.55
N PHE A 93 -2.08 6.78 -9.33
CA PHE A 93 -0.78 6.29 -8.90
C PHE A 93 0.36 7.11 -9.53
N ASN A 94 1.49 7.17 -8.83
CA ASN A 94 2.67 7.91 -9.25
C ASN A 94 3.87 6.98 -9.42
N THR A 95 4.34 6.81 -10.64
CA THR A 95 5.45 5.90 -10.99
C THR A 95 6.78 6.34 -10.39
N GLN A 96 7.06 7.65 -10.30
CA GLN A 96 8.32 8.18 -9.77
C GLN A 96 8.40 8.05 -8.24
N LYS A 97 7.29 8.33 -7.54
CA LYS A 97 7.18 8.20 -6.08
C LYS A 97 6.91 6.76 -5.65
N GLU A 98 6.52 5.91 -6.59
CA GLU A 98 6.07 4.53 -6.37
C GLU A 98 4.81 4.46 -5.48
N TRP A 99 3.89 5.42 -5.63
CA TRP A 99 2.69 5.56 -4.78
C TRP A 99 1.43 5.10 -5.50
N VAL A 100 0.54 4.44 -4.77
CA VAL A 100 -0.87 4.30 -5.11
C VAL A 100 -1.67 5.12 -4.11
N VAL A 101 -2.63 5.89 -4.59
CA VAL A 101 -3.43 6.82 -3.79
C VAL A 101 -4.88 6.40 -3.82
N ILE A 102 -5.51 6.33 -2.66
CA ILE A 102 -6.95 6.12 -2.51
C ILE A 102 -7.51 7.32 -1.76
N GLU A 103 -8.21 8.19 -2.48
CA GLU A 103 -8.95 9.31 -1.93
C GLU A 103 -10.16 8.83 -1.12
N LYS A 104 -10.35 9.41 0.07
CA LYS A 104 -11.48 9.13 0.96
C LYS A 104 -11.77 7.62 1.07
N PRO A 105 -10.86 6.82 1.64
CA PRO A 105 -11.04 5.37 1.75
C PRO A 105 -12.20 5.01 2.70
N LEU A 106 -13.39 4.82 2.14
CA LEU A 106 -14.62 4.50 2.88
C LEU A 106 -14.84 2.99 3.10
N LEU A 107 -14.17 2.14 2.32
CA LEU A 107 -14.33 0.69 2.45
C LEU A 107 -13.52 0.16 3.62
N ARG A 108 -14.01 -0.92 4.23
CA ARG A 108 -13.34 -1.61 5.35
C ARG A 108 -12.06 -2.34 4.94
N ARG A 109 -11.97 -2.71 3.66
CA ARG A 109 -10.84 -3.43 3.11
C ARG A 109 -10.54 -2.94 1.70
N TYR A 110 -9.26 -2.81 1.40
CA TYR A 110 -8.75 -2.59 0.05
C TYR A 110 -7.77 -3.69 -0.30
N THR A 111 -7.89 -4.23 -1.51
CA THR A 111 -6.84 -5.02 -2.14
C THR A 111 -6.22 -4.20 -3.26
N ILE A 112 -4.89 -4.14 -3.30
CA ILE A 112 -4.14 -3.39 -4.30
C ILE A 112 -3.20 -4.36 -5.00
N THR A 113 -3.25 -4.41 -6.32
CA THR A 113 -2.28 -5.16 -7.11
C THR A 113 -1.54 -4.20 -8.03
N VAL A 114 -0.22 -4.17 -7.91
CA VAL A 114 0.66 -3.38 -8.79
C VAL A 114 1.39 -4.32 -9.73
N GLN A 115 1.35 -4.03 -11.03
CA GLN A 115 2.11 -4.73 -12.06
C GLN A 115 3.28 -3.87 -12.53
N TYR A 116 4.42 -4.51 -12.82
CA TYR A 116 5.72 -3.91 -13.12
C TYR A 116 6.34 -4.43 -14.41
#